data_AF-A0AAV0XHE8-F1
#
_entry.id   AF-A0AAV0XHE8-F1
#
_cell.length_a   1.000
_cell.length_b   1.000
_cell.length_c   1.000
_cell.angle_alpha   90.00
_cell.angle_beta   90.00
_cell.angle_gamma   90.00
#
_symmetry.space_group_name_H-M   'P 1'
#
loop_
_entity.id
_entity.type
_entity.pdbx_description
1 polymer ?
#
loop_
_entity_poly.entity_id
_entity_poly.type
_entity_poly.pdbx_seq_one_letter_code
_entity_poly.pdbx_strand_id
1 'polypeptide(L)'
;MEWNNERVLDLIEAYKNKPVLWYPKDPKYYNKFAKADAWEELATQMNSTSDECKKKMTSLNASFRREKMKIKSSQGTGTGRDEVYESSWFAFKSLAFIMDKDNPRPTLNTVSKN
;
A
#
# COMPACT_ATOMS: atom_id res chain seq x y z
N MET A 1 11.66 -18.30 -6.74
CA MET A 1 12.02 -17.75 -5.41
C MET A 1 10.85 -18.00 -4.47
N GLU A 2 11.09 -18.50 -3.26
CA GLU A 2 10.02 -18.73 -2.28
C GLU A 2 9.79 -17.46 -1.46
N TRP A 3 8.56 -16.94 -1.48
CA TRP A 3 8.19 -15.70 -0.82
C TRP A 3 7.44 -16.01 0.48
N ASN A 4 8.17 -16.04 1.59
CA ASN A 4 7.62 -16.31 2.91
C ASN A 4 6.98 -15.05 3.51
N ASN A 5 6.17 -15.22 4.56
CA ASN A 5 5.46 -14.11 5.19
C ASN A 5 6.42 -13.00 5.65
N GLU A 6 7.56 -13.34 6.25
CA GLU A 6 8.59 -12.39 6.68
C GLU A 6 9.16 -11.60 5.50
N ARG A 7 9.66 -12.27 4.44
CA ARG A 7 10.18 -11.59 3.25
C ARG A 7 9.13 -10.71 2.56
N VAL A 8 7.86 -11.09 2.61
CA VAL A 8 6.77 -10.27 2.10
C VAL A 8 6.60 -9.02 2.96
N LEU A 9 6.66 -9.13 4.30
CA LEU A 9 6.59 -7.99 5.21
C LEU A 9 7.79 -7.04 5.00
N ASP A 10 9.01 -7.57 4.92
CA ASP A 10 10.21 -6.79 4.57
C ASP A 10 10.07 -6.06 3.23
N LEU A 11 9.57 -6.76 2.20
CA LEU A 11 9.32 -6.15 0.89
C LEU A 11 8.33 -4.98 0.99
N ILE A 12 7.26 -5.15 1.75
CA ILE A 12 6.23 -4.12 1.97
C ILE A 12 6.81 -2.93 2.74
N GLU A 13 7.62 -3.18 3.75
CA GLU A 13 8.26 -2.12 4.54
C GLU A 13 9.28 -1.34 3.73
N ALA A 14 10.15 -2.02 2.98
CA ALA A 14 11.10 -1.37 2.06
C ALA A 14 10.36 -0.56 0.98
N TYR A 15 9.24 -1.07 0.47
CA TYR A 15 8.38 -0.35 -0.47
C TYR A 15 7.71 0.87 0.17
N LYS A 16 7.21 0.75 1.41
CA LYS A 16 6.63 1.85 2.19
C LYS A 16 7.62 2.99 2.37
N ASN A 17 8.89 2.68 2.66
CA ASN A 17 9.96 3.67 2.83
C ASN A 17 10.34 4.41 1.53
N LYS A 18 9.88 3.95 0.36
CA LYS A 18 10.18 4.56 -0.95
C LYS A 18 8.92 5.20 -1.55
N PRO A 19 8.52 6.42 -1.13
CA PRO A 19 7.30 7.09 -1.61
C PRO A 19 7.29 7.30 -3.12
N VAL A 20 8.46 7.45 -3.77
CA VAL A 20 8.60 7.51 -5.23
C VAL A 20 7.92 6.35 -5.97
N LEU A 21 7.80 5.18 -5.34
CA LEU A 21 7.18 3.99 -5.94
C LEU A 21 5.65 3.98 -5.82
N TRP A 22 5.09 4.63 -4.81
CA TRP A 22 3.69 4.43 -4.43
C TRP A 22 2.89 5.72 -4.18
N TYR A 23 3.54 6.84 -3.87
CA TYR A 23 2.93 8.09 -3.47
C TYR A 23 2.84 9.06 -4.66
N PRO A 24 1.65 9.31 -5.23
CA PRO A 24 1.51 10.16 -6.42
C PRO A 24 1.85 11.63 -6.18
N LYS A 25 1.77 12.06 -4.91
CA LYS A 25 2.12 13.42 -4.48
C LYS A 25 3.63 13.60 -4.35
N ASP A 26 4.44 12.54 -4.45
CA ASP A 26 5.89 12.67 -4.49
C ASP A 26 6.30 13.31 -5.83
N PRO A 27 7.11 14.39 -5.83
CA PRO A 27 7.52 15.05 -7.06
C PRO A 27 8.34 14.13 -7.98
N LYS A 28 9.01 13.11 -7.43
CA LYS A 28 9.77 12.12 -8.19
C LYS A 28 8.90 10.95 -8.65
N TYR A 29 7.62 10.88 -8.26
CA TYR A 29 6.72 9.79 -8.68
C TYR A 29 6.60 9.68 -10.20
N TYR A 30 6.61 10.79 -10.93
CA TYR A 30 6.55 10.80 -12.39
C TYR A 30 7.91 10.57 -13.05
N ASN A 31 9.00 10.59 -12.27
CA ASN A 31 10.34 10.36 -12.76
C ASN A 31 10.60 8.85 -12.93
N LYS A 32 10.73 8.42 -14.18
CA LYS A 32 10.99 7.02 -14.54
C LYS A 32 12.34 6.52 -14.00
N PHE A 33 13.37 7.36 -14.00
CA PHE A 33 14.69 7.01 -13.50
C PHE A 33 14.66 6.82 -11.98
N ALA A 34 14.05 7.75 -11.25
CA ALA A 34 13.92 7.64 -9.80
C ALA A 34 13.10 6.40 -9.37
N LYS A 35 12.09 6.02 -10.15
CA LYS A 35 11.36 4.76 -9.93
C LYS A 35 12.22 3.54 -10.21
N ALA A 36 12.98 3.54 -11.30
CA ALA A 36 13.86 2.42 -11.64
C ALA A 36 14.93 2.20 -10.56
N ASP A 37 15.58 3.28 -10.14
CA ASP A 37 16.59 3.32 -9.08
C ASP A 37 16.03 2.79 -7.75
N ALA A 38 14.87 3.31 -7.31
CA ALA A 38 14.20 2.85 -6.10
C ALA A 38 13.81 1.36 -6.14
N TRP A 39 13.47 0.81 -7.32
CA TRP A 39 13.22 -0.61 -7.49
C TRP A 39 14.50 -1.44 -7.47
N GLU A 40 15.61 -0.92 -8.01
CA GLU A 40 16.92 -1.57 -7.93
C GLU A 40 17.45 -1.61 -6.50
N GLU A 41 17.38 -0.49 -5.77
CA GLU A 41 17.78 -0.44 -4.36
C GLU A 41 16.98 -1.45 -3.52
N LEU A 42 15.66 -1.53 -3.75
CA LEU A 42 14.78 -2.47 -3.07
C LEU A 42 15.11 -3.92 -3.46
N ALA A 43 15.44 -4.18 -4.72
CA ALA A 43 15.86 -5.50 -5.18
C ALA A 43 17.18 -5.93 -4.53
N THR A 44 18.17 -5.04 -4.48
CA THR A 44 19.46 -5.26 -3.80
C THR A 44 19.25 -5.55 -2.32
N GLN A 45 18.41 -4.77 -1.63
CA GLN A 45 18.08 -4.99 -0.21
C GLN A 45 17.39 -6.34 0.04
N MET A 46 16.48 -6.75 -0.84
CA MET A 46 15.78 -8.04 -0.75
C MET A 46 16.62 -9.22 -1.27
N ASN A 47 17.83 -8.93 -1.77
CA ASN A 47 18.70 -9.86 -2.48
C ASN A 47 17.93 -10.62 -3.59
N SER A 48 17.18 -9.86 -4.38
CA SER A 48 16.30 -10.30 -5.46
C SER A 48 16.46 -9.39 -6.69
N THR A 49 15.61 -9.59 -7.71
CA THR A 49 15.61 -8.74 -8.91
C THR A 49 14.46 -7.75 -8.88
N SER A 50 14.65 -6.58 -9.50
CA SER A 50 13.62 -5.54 -9.56
C SER A 50 12.33 -6.04 -10.23
N ASP A 51 12.44 -6.96 -11.19
CA ASP A 51 11.30 -7.61 -11.83
C ASP A 51 10.52 -8.54 -10.87
N GLU A 52 11.20 -9.38 -10.11
CA GLU A 52 10.57 -10.27 -9.12
C GLU A 52 9.88 -9.47 -8.01
N CYS A 53 10.55 -8.44 -7.49
CA CYS A 53 9.97 -7.51 -6.51
C CYS A 53 8.72 -6.81 -7.07
N LYS A 54 8.76 -6.33 -8.32
CA LYS A 54 7.61 -5.71 -8.99
C LYS A 54 6.45 -6.69 -9.16
N LYS A 55 6.72 -7.90 -9.66
CA LYS A 55 5.71 -8.95 -9.83
C LYS A 55 5.07 -9.30 -8.50
N LYS A 56 5.87 -9.48 -7.45
CA LYS A 56 5.36 -9.79 -6.12
C LYS A 56 4.51 -8.66 -5.56
N MET A 57 5.00 -7.43 -5.62
CA MET A 57 4.25 -6.24 -5.16
C MET A 57 2.95 -6.03 -5.96
N THR A 58 2.95 -6.33 -7.25
CA THR A 58 1.75 -6.28 -8.09
C THR A 58 0.71 -7.29 -7.63
N SER A 59 1.13 -8.53 -7.35
CA SER A 59 0.25 -9.57 -6.78
C SER A 59 -0.29 -9.16 -5.40
N LEU A 60 0.56 -8.64 -4.52
CA LEU A 60 0.15 -8.12 -3.20
C LEU A 60 -0.88 -6.99 -3.32
N ASN A 61 -0.66 -6.02 -4.20
CA ASN A 61 -1.61 -4.93 -4.45
C ASN A 61 -2.94 -5.44 -5.00
N ALA A 62 -2.93 -6.47 -5.86
CA ALA A 62 -4.15 -7.08 -6.37
C ALA A 62 -4.95 -7.77 -5.25
N SER A 63 -4.28 -8.56 -4.40
CA SER A 63 -4.89 -9.18 -3.22
C SER A 63 -5.44 -8.14 -2.25
N PHE A 64 -4.68 -7.08 -1.99
CA PHE A 64 -5.10 -5.97 -1.14
C PHE A 64 -6.37 -5.29 -1.64
N ARG A 65 -6.46 -5.01 -2.95
CA ARG A 65 -7.67 -4.44 -3.57
C ARG A 65 -8.88 -5.35 -3.41
N ARG A 66 -8.71 -6.66 -3.56
CA ARG A 66 -9.79 -7.64 -3.37
C ARG A 66 -10.27 -7.66 -1.93
N GLU A 67 -9.35 -7.67 -0.97
CA GLU A 67 -9.68 -7.65 0.45
C GLU A 67 -10.38 -6.35 0.85
N LYS A 68 -9.90 -5.21 0.34
CA LYS A 68 -10.56 -3.90 0.50
C LYS A 68 -11.99 -3.89 -0.04
N MET A 69 -12.22 -4.50 -1.20
CA MET A 69 -13.58 -4.60 -1.77
C MET A 69 -14.50 -5.44 -0.90
N LYS A 70 -14.02 -6.55 -0.31
CA LYS A 70 -14.81 -7.34 0.64
C LYS A 70 -15.19 -6.55 1.89
N ILE A 71 -14.23 -5.82 2.48
CA ILE A 71 -14.49 -4.93 3.63
C ILE A 71 -15.56 -3.89 3.28
N LYS A 72 -15.41 -3.22 2.12
CA LYS A 72 -16.35 -2.20 1.68
C LYS A 72 -17.75 -2.77 1.40
N SER A 73 -17.85 -3.95 0.78
CA SER A 73 -19.12 -4.61 0.54
C SER A 73 -19.80 -5.07 1.83
N SER A 74 -19.02 -5.52 2.83
CA SER A 74 -19.53 -5.87 4.16
C SER A 74 -20.09 -4.66 4.91
N GLN A 75 -19.53 -3.46 4.70
CA GLN A 75 -20.04 -2.20 5.27
C GLN A 75 -21.28 -1.65 4.55
N GLY A 76 -21.61 -2.16 3.35
CA GLY A 76 -22.65 -1.60 2.47
C GLY A 76 -24.07 -2.12 2.70
N THR A 77 -24.26 -3.12 3.57
CA THR A 77 -25.59 -3.68 3.89
C THR A 77 -26.05 -3.15 5.25
N GLY A 78 -27.08 -2.30 5.25
CA GLY A 78 -27.58 -1.56 6.42
C GLY A 78 -28.14 -2.41 7.56
N THR A 79 -27.28 -3.12 8.29
CA THR A 79 -27.62 -3.79 9.55
C THR A 79 -26.44 -3.72 10.51
N GLY A 80 -26.64 -3.06 11.65
CA GLY A 80 -25.94 -3.35 12.90
C GLY A 80 -24.44 -3.07 12.95
N ARG A 81 -24.06 -2.06 13.72
CA ARG A 81 -22.75 -1.95 14.36
C ARG A 81 -22.39 -3.31 15.00
N ASP A 82 -21.26 -3.93 14.62
CA ASP A 82 -20.12 -4.18 15.55
C ASP A 82 -18.95 -4.99 14.94
N GLU A 83 -19.06 -5.58 13.75
CA GLU A 83 -17.96 -6.38 13.19
C GLU A 83 -17.33 -5.71 11.95
N VAL A 84 -16.40 -4.79 12.19
CA VAL A 84 -15.47 -4.36 11.15
C VAL A 84 -14.66 -5.60 10.76
N TYR A 85 -14.84 -6.13 9.56
CA TYR A 85 -14.05 -7.25 9.05
C TYR A 85 -12.56 -6.88 9.11
N GLU A 86 -11.87 -7.36 10.15
CA GLU A 86 -10.42 -7.35 10.20
C GLU A 86 -9.94 -8.47 9.26
N SER A 87 -9.44 -8.08 8.11
CA SER A 87 -8.77 -8.99 7.19
C SER A 87 -7.73 -9.82 7.94
N SER A 88 -7.90 -11.14 7.97
CA SER A 88 -6.94 -12.08 8.57
C SER A 88 -5.62 -12.17 7.79
N TRP A 89 -5.50 -11.43 6.69
CA TRP A 89 -4.32 -11.45 5.84
C TRP A 89 -3.15 -10.69 6.50
N PHE A 90 -2.06 -11.41 6.78
CA PHE A 90 -0.88 -10.90 7.49
C PHE A 90 -0.29 -9.62 6.86
N ALA A 91 -0.37 -9.47 5.54
CA ALA A 91 0.16 -8.32 4.81
C ALA A 91 -0.83 -7.15 4.69
N PHE A 92 -2.10 -7.32 5.06
CA PHE A 92 -3.10 -6.26 4.90
C PHE A 92 -2.80 -5.05 5.79
N LYS A 93 -2.49 -5.27 7.07
CA LYS A 93 -2.11 -4.21 8.01
C LYS A 93 -0.86 -3.47 7.51
N SER A 94 0.12 -4.20 7.00
CA SER A 94 1.34 -3.62 6.44
C SER A 94 1.10 -2.84 5.14
N LEU A 95 0.12 -3.21 4.31
CA LEU A 95 -0.25 -2.50 3.08
C LEU A 95 -1.27 -1.37 3.32
N ALA A 96 -1.78 -1.20 4.55
CA ALA A 96 -2.80 -0.21 4.86
C ALA A 96 -2.36 1.24 4.59
N PHE A 97 -1.06 1.56 4.64
CA PHE A 97 -0.54 2.88 4.25
C PHE A 97 -0.86 3.24 2.79
N ILE A 98 -1.15 2.25 1.94
CA ILE A 98 -1.58 2.47 0.57
C ILE A 98 -2.99 3.08 0.53
N MET A 99 -3.83 2.84 1.54
CA MET A 99 -5.16 3.45 1.65
C MET A 99 -5.12 4.90 2.11
N ASP A 100 -4.14 5.29 2.93
CA ASP A 100 -3.99 6.67 3.38
C ASP A 100 -3.71 7.65 2.22
N LYS A 101 -3.31 7.13 1.04
CA LYS A 101 -3.24 7.89 -0.22
C LYS A 101 -4.53 8.60 -0.60
N ASP A 102 -5.66 8.01 -0.23
CA ASP A 102 -7.01 8.49 -0.55
C ASP A 102 -7.58 9.40 0.54
N ASN A 103 -6.84 9.72 1.60
CA ASN A 103 -7.30 10.75 2.51
C ASN A 103 -7.16 12.09 1.75
N PRO A 104 -8.26 12.75 1.33
CA PRO A 104 -8.17 14.17 1.06
C PRO A 104 -7.54 14.76 2.33
N ARG A 105 -6.50 15.60 2.14
CA ARG A 105 -5.98 16.45 3.21
C ARG A 105 -7.18 16.88 4.06
N PRO A 106 -7.21 16.69 5.40
CA PRO A 106 -8.33 17.17 6.19
C PRO A 106 -8.54 18.59 5.72
N THR A 107 -9.72 18.86 5.16
CA THR A 107 -10.04 20.21 4.72
C THR A 107 -9.78 21.04 5.96
N LEU A 108 -8.74 21.86 5.90
CA LEU A 108 -8.54 22.88 6.90
C LEU A 108 -9.76 23.77 6.67
N ASN A 109 -10.86 23.45 7.34
CA ASN A 109 -11.97 24.35 7.49
C ASN A 109 -11.38 25.51 8.29
N THR A 110 -10.78 26.44 7.56
CA THR A 110 -10.36 27.72 8.09
C THR A 110 -11.62 28.36 8.64
N VAL A 111 -11.60 28.48 9.97
CA VAL A 111 -12.63 29.07 10.80
C VAL A 111 -13.05 30.44 10.23
N SER A 112 -14.34 30.73 10.21
CA SER A 112 -14.82 32.09 10.42
C SER A 112 -16.10 32.03 11.24
N LYS A 113 -15.87 32.09 12.57
CA LYS A 113 -16.82 32.60 13.54
C LYS A 113 -17.10 34.06 13.16
N ASN A 114 -18.36 34.42 12.97
CA ASN A 114 -18.84 35.76 13.26
C ASN A 114 -20.20 35.64 13.93
#